data_AF-E3VPR2-F1
#
_entry.id   AF-E3VPR2-F1
#
_cell.length_a   1.000
_cell.length_b   1.000
_cell.length_c   1.000
_cell.angle_alpha   90.00
_cell.angle_beta   90.00
_cell.angle_gamma   90.00
#
_symmetry.space_group_name_H-M   'P 1'
#
loop_
_entity.id
_entity.type
_entity.pdbx_description
1 polymer ?
#
loop_
_entity_poly.entity_id
_entity_poly.type
_entity_poly.pdbx_seq_one_letter_code
_entity_poly.pdbx_strand_id
1 'polypeptide(L)'
;PKGDRSKGPSEQDDPDLFTRIVDTDDKGVYVSGAKAHQTGCINSHWILLMPTIRLTESDKDWAIVGAVPADVKGITYIYGRQSCDTRSMEEGDIDDGNAKFGGQEALMILDRVFIPWDKIFMNGEYEFASMLVERFTCYHRRSYVCKTGLGDVLIGAAATIADYNGIPKVSHIKDKIIEMTHLNETIFAAGIASSHQGHKMKSGVYLNDDMLAQVCKHNVTRFPYEISRLAQDIAGGLVVTLPSEKDFRHPEAGPLLKKYLVGRKG
;
A
#
# COMPACT_ATOMS: atom_id res chain seq x y z
N PRO A 1 -8.37 -13.48 -9.33
CA PRO A 1 -6.90 -13.40 -9.60
C PRO A 1 -6.10 -14.29 -8.64
N LYS A 2 -5.10 -15.01 -9.18
CA LYS A 2 -4.35 -16.12 -8.54
C LYS A 2 -5.15 -17.37 -8.16
N GLY A 3 -6.44 -17.42 -8.49
CA GLY A 3 -7.25 -18.64 -8.44
C GLY A 3 -7.17 -19.49 -7.18
N ASP A 4 -7.06 -20.80 -7.35
CA ASP A 4 -6.74 -21.71 -6.26
C ASP A 4 -5.29 -21.45 -5.81
N ARG A 5 -5.13 -21.05 -4.55
CA ARG A 5 -3.83 -20.67 -3.98
C ARG A 5 -2.89 -21.87 -3.78
N SER A 6 -3.40 -23.09 -3.87
CA SER A 6 -2.60 -24.31 -3.80
C SER A 6 -1.95 -24.71 -5.13
N LYS A 7 -2.37 -24.07 -6.24
CA LYS A 7 -1.99 -24.42 -7.61
C LYS A 7 -1.10 -23.35 -8.25
N GLY A 8 -0.17 -23.76 -9.11
CA GLY A 8 0.60 -22.89 -10.00
C GLY A 8 -0.24 -22.31 -11.15
N PRO A 9 0.34 -21.45 -12.00
CA PRO A 9 -0.37 -20.83 -13.13
C PRO A 9 -0.93 -21.84 -14.13
N SER A 10 -0.09 -22.78 -14.59
CA SER A 10 -0.46 -23.83 -15.54
C SER A 10 -1.48 -24.85 -15.00
N GLU A 11 -1.71 -24.86 -13.68
CA GLU A 11 -2.62 -25.77 -13.00
C GLU A 11 -3.99 -25.12 -12.70
N GLN A 12 -4.16 -23.83 -12.99
CA GLN A 12 -5.44 -23.15 -12.80
C GLN A 12 -6.47 -23.61 -13.83
N ASP A 13 -7.72 -23.72 -13.41
CA ASP A 13 -8.83 -24.08 -14.31
C ASP A 13 -9.07 -22.98 -15.37
N ASP A 14 -8.81 -21.72 -15.00
CA ASP A 14 -8.77 -20.57 -15.92
C ASP A 14 -7.32 -20.04 -16.00
N PRO A 15 -6.65 -20.15 -17.17
CA PRO A 15 -5.26 -19.76 -17.32
C PRO A 15 -5.02 -18.24 -17.18
N ASP A 16 -6.06 -17.41 -17.29
CA ASP A 16 -5.96 -15.95 -17.22
C ASP A 16 -5.99 -15.41 -15.77
N LEU A 17 -6.14 -16.31 -14.78
CA LEU A 17 -5.98 -15.99 -13.36
C LEU A 17 -4.57 -15.52 -12.99
N PHE A 18 -3.59 -15.81 -13.86
CA PHE A 18 -2.27 -15.20 -13.90
C PHE A 18 -2.07 -14.57 -15.29
N THR A 19 -1.47 -13.39 -15.35
CA THR A 19 -1.17 -12.73 -16.64
C THR A 19 -0.20 -13.55 -17.47
N ARG A 20 -0.54 -13.80 -18.74
CA ARG A 20 0.26 -14.59 -19.68
C ARG A 20 0.28 -13.97 -21.07
N ILE A 21 1.23 -14.43 -21.88
CA ILE A 21 1.23 -14.25 -23.33
C ILE A 21 0.12 -15.13 -23.91
N VAL A 22 -0.68 -14.56 -24.82
CA VAL A 22 -1.76 -15.27 -25.51
C VAL A 22 -1.57 -15.34 -27.02
N ASP A 23 -0.71 -14.49 -27.58
CA ASP A 23 -0.40 -14.43 -29.00
C ASP A 23 0.93 -13.68 -29.21
N THR A 24 1.56 -13.86 -30.37
CA THR A 24 2.83 -13.22 -30.73
C THR A 24 2.87 -12.95 -32.24
N ASP A 25 3.32 -11.77 -32.63
CA ASP A 25 3.54 -11.40 -34.03
C ASP A 25 4.97 -10.88 -34.27
N ASP A 26 5.23 -10.37 -35.47
CA ASP A 26 6.53 -9.83 -35.87
C ASP A 26 6.91 -8.54 -35.10
N LYS A 27 5.96 -7.90 -34.42
CA LYS A 27 6.12 -6.59 -33.77
C LYS A 27 6.14 -6.68 -32.24
N GLY A 28 5.56 -7.73 -31.67
CA GLY A 28 5.51 -7.91 -30.22
C GLY A 28 4.65 -9.09 -29.76
N VAL A 29 4.18 -8.98 -28.51
CA VAL A 29 3.33 -9.99 -27.87
C VAL A 29 1.98 -9.39 -27.46
N TYR A 30 0.97 -10.23 -27.37
CA TYR A 30 -0.32 -9.89 -26.78
C TYR A 30 -0.46 -10.60 -25.44
N VAL A 31 -0.87 -9.87 -24.40
CA VAL A 31 -1.04 -10.41 -23.05
C VAL A 31 -2.48 -10.29 -22.57
N SER A 32 -2.94 -11.31 -21.85
CA SER A 32 -4.25 -11.30 -21.17
C SER A 32 -4.12 -11.73 -19.71
N GLY A 33 -5.12 -11.36 -18.90
CA GLY A 33 -5.23 -11.69 -17.49
C GLY A 33 -5.56 -10.46 -16.65
N ALA A 34 -5.15 -10.46 -15.38
CA ALA A 34 -5.40 -9.31 -14.50
C ALA A 34 -4.32 -9.09 -13.44
N LYS A 35 -4.13 -7.83 -13.05
CA LYS A 35 -3.32 -7.41 -11.90
C LYS A 35 -4.20 -6.76 -10.85
N ALA A 36 -4.29 -7.37 -9.67
CA ALA A 36 -5.10 -6.88 -8.56
C ALA A 36 -4.31 -5.95 -7.64
N HIS A 37 -5.01 -5.12 -6.86
CA HIS A 37 -4.43 -4.25 -5.83
C HIS A 37 -3.33 -3.31 -6.36
N GLN A 38 -3.51 -2.79 -7.57
CA GLN A 38 -2.50 -1.96 -8.21
C GLN A 38 -2.60 -0.53 -7.69
N THR A 39 -1.72 -0.18 -6.76
CA THR A 39 -1.67 1.14 -6.13
C THR A 39 -1.34 2.23 -7.15
N GLY A 40 -2.20 3.25 -7.25
CA GLY A 40 -1.98 4.43 -8.09
C GLY A 40 -1.88 4.17 -9.60
N CYS A 41 -2.34 3.02 -10.08
CA CYS A 41 -2.19 2.64 -11.48
C CYS A 41 -2.98 3.55 -12.44
N ILE A 42 -4.13 4.10 -12.02
CA ILE A 42 -4.92 5.05 -12.83
C ILE A 42 -4.21 6.41 -12.91
N ASN A 43 -3.39 6.73 -11.90
CA ASN A 43 -2.67 8.00 -11.81
C ASN A 43 -1.23 7.90 -12.38
N SER A 44 -0.90 6.80 -13.06
CA SER A 44 0.45 6.50 -13.58
C SER A 44 0.54 6.75 -15.08
N HIS A 45 1.74 7.06 -15.59
CA HIS A 45 1.98 7.19 -17.04
C HIS A 45 2.27 5.84 -17.69
N TRP A 46 3.02 4.99 -16.98
CA TRP A 46 3.49 3.68 -17.45
C TRP A 46 3.31 2.64 -16.37
N ILE A 47 3.09 1.41 -16.78
CA ILE A 47 2.88 0.25 -15.90
C ILE A 47 3.82 -0.86 -16.35
N LEU A 48 4.62 -1.38 -15.42
CA LEU A 48 5.51 -2.50 -15.64
C LEU A 48 4.84 -3.80 -15.14
N LEU A 49 4.43 -4.65 -16.07
CA LEU A 49 3.89 -5.97 -15.76
C LEU A 49 5.04 -6.90 -15.39
N MET A 50 4.89 -7.65 -14.29
CA MET A 50 5.87 -8.63 -13.83
C MET A 50 5.18 -9.92 -13.37
N PRO A 51 5.82 -11.10 -13.46
CA PRO A 51 5.36 -12.31 -12.81
C PRO A 51 5.39 -12.15 -11.29
N THR A 52 4.53 -12.90 -10.57
CA THR A 52 4.32 -12.71 -9.12
C THR A 52 4.81 -13.87 -8.25
N ILE A 53 5.26 -14.97 -8.86
CA ILE A 53 5.72 -16.18 -8.18
C ILE A 53 6.89 -16.81 -8.94
N ARG A 54 7.54 -17.81 -8.33
CA ARG A 54 8.41 -18.74 -9.05
C ARG A 54 7.60 -19.43 -10.14
N LEU A 55 8.19 -19.54 -11.33
CA LEU A 55 7.62 -20.24 -12.47
C LEU A 55 8.43 -21.51 -12.76
N THR A 56 7.76 -22.51 -13.31
CA THR A 56 8.38 -23.72 -13.84
C THR A 56 8.34 -23.70 -15.37
N GLU A 57 8.88 -24.73 -16.01
CA GLU A 57 8.86 -24.83 -17.47
C GLU A 57 7.44 -24.89 -18.04
N SER A 58 6.49 -25.53 -17.33
CA SER A 58 5.08 -25.55 -17.74
C SER A 58 4.40 -24.18 -17.64
N ASP A 59 5.02 -23.22 -16.95
CA ASP A 59 4.50 -21.85 -16.78
C ASP A 59 5.20 -20.83 -17.70
N LYS A 60 5.86 -21.29 -18.78
CA LYS A 60 6.64 -20.43 -19.68
C LYS A 60 5.85 -19.24 -20.24
N ASP A 61 4.57 -19.43 -20.57
CA ASP A 61 3.71 -18.38 -21.12
C ASP A 61 3.41 -17.25 -20.11
N TRP A 62 3.58 -17.51 -18.81
CA TRP A 62 3.41 -16.53 -17.73
C TRP A 62 4.72 -15.80 -17.38
N ALA A 63 5.85 -16.20 -17.97
CA ALA A 63 7.15 -15.57 -17.77
C ALA A 63 7.32 -14.34 -18.67
N ILE A 64 6.52 -13.31 -18.40
CA ILE A 64 6.46 -12.07 -19.17
C ILE A 64 6.72 -10.85 -18.29
N VAL A 65 7.66 -10.02 -18.72
CA VAL A 65 7.88 -8.67 -18.17
C VAL A 65 7.80 -7.67 -19.30
N GLY A 66 6.91 -6.69 -19.19
CA GLY A 66 6.72 -5.69 -20.22
C GLY A 66 6.15 -4.38 -19.69
N ALA A 67 6.54 -3.26 -20.30
CA ALA A 67 6.01 -1.95 -19.97
C ALA A 67 4.91 -1.53 -20.96
N VAL A 68 3.81 -1.02 -20.43
CA VAL A 68 2.70 -0.47 -21.22
C VAL A 68 2.35 0.94 -20.74
N PRO A 69 1.94 1.85 -21.64
CA PRO A 69 1.38 3.12 -21.21
C PRO A 69 0.01 2.87 -20.55
N ALA A 70 -0.36 3.70 -19.57
CA ALA A 70 -1.59 3.50 -18.80
C ALA A 70 -2.88 3.64 -19.63
N ASP A 71 -2.81 4.26 -20.80
CA ASP A 71 -3.91 4.45 -21.75
C ASP A 71 -3.89 3.45 -22.92
N VAL A 72 -3.05 2.41 -22.87
CA VAL A 72 -2.98 1.38 -23.92
C VAL A 72 -4.34 0.70 -24.12
N LYS A 73 -4.67 0.38 -25.37
CA LYS A 73 -5.88 -0.39 -25.71
C LYS A 73 -5.84 -1.78 -25.07
N GLY A 74 -7.02 -2.26 -24.66
CA GLY A 74 -7.18 -3.56 -24.00
C GLY A 74 -7.07 -3.52 -22.48
N ILE A 75 -6.77 -2.36 -21.86
CA ILE A 75 -6.84 -2.22 -20.40
C ILE A 75 -8.23 -1.72 -19.96
N THR A 76 -8.79 -2.39 -18.95
CA THR A 76 -9.94 -1.89 -18.19
C THR A 76 -9.57 -1.80 -16.71
N TYR A 77 -9.81 -0.63 -16.11
CA TYR A 77 -9.61 -0.40 -14.67
C TYR A 77 -10.94 -0.52 -13.93
N ILE A 78 -10.99 -1.36 -12.91
CA ILE A 78 -12.12 -1.47 -11.98
C ILE A 78 -11.65 -0.96 -10.61
N TYR A 79 -12.15 0.22 -10.23
CA TYR A 79 -11.74 0.91 -9.01
C TYR A 79 -12.13 0.12 -7.76
N GLY A 80 -11.18 -0.04 -6.83
CA GLY A 80 -11.41 -0.66 -5.53
C GLY A 80 -11.87 0.35 -4.49
N ARG A 81 -12.83 -0.02 -3.63
CA ARG A 81 -13.27 0.84 -2.51
C ARG A 81 -12.39 0.63 -1.28
N GLN A 82 -11.94 1.72 -0.66
CA GLN A 82 -11.39 1.72 0.69
C GLN A 82 -12.47 2.09 1.72
N SER A 83 -12.13 1.92 3.01
CA SER A 83 -13.04 2.23 4.11
C SER A 83 -13.35 3.73 4.14
N CYS A 84 -14.65 4.06 4.19
CA CYS A 84 -15.15 5.44 4.24
C CYS A 84 -14.88 6.30 2.98
N ASP A 85 -14.54 5.72 1.83
CA ASP A 85 -14.26 6.46 0.58
C ASP A 85 -15.35 7.47 0.18
N THR A 86 -16.62 7.19 0.49
CA THR A 86 -17.73 8.06 0.12
C THR A 86 -17.75 9.40 0.85
N ARG A 87 -17.04 9.53 1.98
CA ARG A 87 -16.96 10.80 2.72
C ARG A 87 -16.32 11.91 1.89
N SER A 88 -15.34 11.54 1.06
CA SER A 88 -14.70 12.46 0.10
C SER A 88 -15.64 13.05 -0.96
N MET A 89 -16.87 12.52 -1.08
CA MET A 89 -17.91 13.04 -1.98
C MET A 89 -18.95 13.89 -1.24
N GLU A 90 -18.89 13.95 0.09
CA GLU A 90 -19.78 14.75 0.92
C GLU A 90 -19.30 16.22 0.95
N GLU A 91 -20.18 17.15 1.30
CA GLU A 91 -19.80 18.54 1.50
C GLU A 91 -19.13 18.72 2.86
N GLY A 92 -17.99 19.42 2.89
CA GLY A 92 -17.19 19.61 4.10
C GLY A 92 -15.88 18.82 4.03
N ASP A 93 -14.96 19.12 4.95
CA ASP A 93 -13.60 18.55 4.95
C ASP A 93 -13.20 17.98 6.34
N ILE A 94 -14.04 18.15 7.38
CA ILE A 94 -13.71 17.73 8.75
C ILE A 94 -13.85 16.22 8.90
N ASP A 95 -14.95 15.64 8.40
CA ASP A 95 -15.30 14.22 8.61
C ASP A 95 -14.39 13.25 7.85
N ASP A 96 -13.68 13.76 6.84
CA ASP A 96 -12.64 13.07 6.08
C ASP A 96 -11.37 12.88 6.91
N GLY A 97 -11.11 13.77 7.87
CA GLY A 97 -9.87 13.87 8.64
C GLY A 97 -8.69 14.34 7.78
N ASN A 98 -8.29 13.54 6.80
CA ASN A 98 -7.27 13.89 5.81
C ASN A 98 -7.91 14.16 4.44
N ALA A 99 -8.58 15.29 4.29
CA ALA A 99 -9.33 15.67 3.08
C ALA A 99 -8.45 15.83 1.82
N LYS A 100 -7.13 16.03 1.97
CA LYS A 100 -6.25 16.37 0.84
C LYS A 100 -5.50 15.17 0.26
N PHE A 101 -5.19 14.16 1.07
CA PHE A 101 -4.34 13.05 0.65
C PHE A 101 -5.00 11.70 0.92
N GLY A 102 -4.99 10.81 -0.08
CA GLY A 102 -5.57 9.47 0.00
C GLY A 102 -4.79 8.43 -0.80
N GLY A 103 -5.21 7.17 -0.66
CA GLY A 103 -4.73 6.05 -1.47
C GLY A 103 -5.65 5.76 -2.66
N GLN A 104 -5.20 4.87 -3.55
CA GLN A 104 -6.01 4.36 -4.65
C GLN A 104 -5.50 2.98 -5.02
N GLU A 105 -6.39 2.01 -5.12
CA GLU A 105 -6.11 0.73 -5.77
C GLU A 105 -7.18 0.40 -6.80
N ALA A 106 -6.78 -0.21 -7.92
CA ALA A 106 -7.70 -0.76 -8.89
C ALA A 106 -7.32 -2.20 -9.27
N LEU A 107 -8.31 -2.95 -9.72
CA LEU A 107 -8.11 -4.16 -10.50
C LEU A 107 -7.89 -3.74 -11.96
N MET A 108 -6.77 -4.14 -12.53
CA MET A 108 -6.42 -3.86 -13.92
C MET A 108 -6.59 -5.14 -14.74
N ILE A 109 -7.58 -5.13 -15.63
CA ILE A 109 -7.87 -6.22 -16.57
C ILE A 109 -7.10 -5.98 -17.87
N LEU A 110 -6.47 -7.03 -18.39
CA LEU A 110 -5.72 -7.05 -19.63
C LEU A 110 -6.48 -7.95 -20.60
N ASP A 111 -7.01 -7.38 -21.67
CA ASP A 111 -7.63 -8.12 -22.78
C ASP A 111 -6.79 -7.91 -24.04
N ARG A 112 -5.95 -8.91 -24.37
CA ARG A 112 -5.04 -8.92 -25.53
C ARG A 112 -4.27 -7.61 -25.69
N VAL A 113 -3.70 -7.11 -24.60
CA VAL A 113 -2.89 -5.88 -24.61
C VAL A 113 -1.61 -6.13 -25.38
N PHE A 114 -1.37 -5.34 -26.42
CA PHE A 114 -0.15 -5.43 -27.24
C PHE A 114 1.03 -4.76 -26.54
N ILE A 115 2.19 -5.42 -26.54
CA ILE A 115 3.46 -4.91 -26.03
C ILE A 115 4.54 -5.09 -27.12
N PRO A 116 5.12 -3.99 -27.63
CA PRO A 116 6.14 -4.07 -28.67
C PRO A 116 7.47 -4.61 -28.12
N TRP A 117 8.30 -5.22 -28.97
CA TRP A 117 9.55 -5.86 -28.56
C TRP A 117 10.51 -4.97 -27.76
N ASP A 118 10.56 -3.67 -28.05
CA ASP A 118 11.42 -2.70 -27.35
C ASP A 118 10.95 -2.37 -25.92
N LYS A 119 9.78 -2.88 -25.52
CA LYS A 119 9.21 -2.75 -24.17
C LYS A 119 9.12 -4.09 -23.43
N ILE A 120 9.71 -5.15 -24.00
CA ILE A 120 9.79 -6.48 -23.38
C ILE A 120 11.12 -6.64 -22.65
N PHE A 121 11.04 -7.09 -21.40
CA PHE A 121 12.20 -7.27 -20.52
C PHE A 121 12.39 -8.73 -20.06
N MET A 122 11.42 -9.62 -20.36
CA MET A 122 11.46 -11.07 -20.17
C MET A 122 10.39 -11.71 -21.05
N ASN A 123 10.71 -12.79 -21.77
CA ASN A 123 9.81 -13.47 -22.70
C ASN A 123 10.07 -15.00 -22.71
N GLY A 124 9.63 -15.68 -21.66
CA GLY A 124 9.73 -17.14 -21.54
C GLY A 124 10.93 -17.65 -20.74
N GLU A 125 11.84 -16.79 -20.25
CA GLU A 125 12.93 -17.17 -19.34
C GLU A 125 12.42 -17.38 -17.90
N TYR A 126 11.54 -18.38 -17.72
CA TYR A 126 10.78 -18.67 -16.51
C TYR A 126 11.66 -18.85 -15.26
N GLU A 127 12.88 -19.35 -15.42
CA GLU A 127 13.83 -19.59 -14.34
C GLU A 127 14.29 -18.29 -13.65
N PHE A 128 14.15 -17.13 -14.32
CA PHE A 128 14.48 -15.82 -13.74
C PHE A 128 13.31 -15.15 -13.02
N ALA A 129 12.09 -15.69 -13.12
CA ALA A 129 10.91 -15.10 -12.49
C ALA A 129 11.06 -15.01 -10.96
N SER A 130 11.58 -16.07 -10.32
CA SER A 130 11.81 -16.04 -8.86
C SER A 130 12.86 -15.00 -8.46
N MET A 131 13.93 -14.84 -9.25
CA MET A 131 14.97 -13.85 -8.99
C MET A 131 14.42 -12.42 -9.07
N LEU A 132 13.54 -12.15 -10.05
CA LEU A 132 12.88 -10.85 -10.17
C LEU A 132 11.97 -10.57 -8.97
N VAL A 133 11.12 -11.54 -8.60
CA VAL A 133 10.21 -11.41 -7.45
C VAL A 133 11.00 -11.22 -6.15
N GLU A 134 12.05 -11.99 -5.93
CA GLU A 134 12.94 -11.89 -4.77
C GLU A 134 13.55 -10.49 -4.67
N ARG A 135 14.17 -9.99 -5.75
CA ARG A 135 14.83 -8.68 -5.73
C ARG A 135 13.84 -7.53 -5.61
N PHE A 136 12.71 -7.58 -6.31
CA PHE A 136 11.65 -6.58 -6.16
C PHE A 136 11.14 -6.54 -4.72
N THR A 137 10.84 -7.70 -4.13
CA THR A 137 10.36 -7.78 -2.75
C THR A 137 11.43 -7.36 -1.75
N CYS A 138 12.71 -7.69 -1.96
CA CYS A 138 13.83 -7.21 -1.16
C CYS A 138 13.84 -5.67 -1.05
N TYR A 139 13.73 -4.95 -2.17
CA TYR A 139 13.61 -3.49 -2.15
C TYR A 139 12.33 -3.02 -1.46
N HIS A 140 11.18 -3.54 -1.90
CA HIS A 140 9.90 -3.02 -1.47
C HIS A 140 9.61 -3.30 0.01
N ARG A 141 10.12 -4.41 0.57
CA ARG A 141 9.93 -4.81 1.98
C ARG A 141 10.50 -3.76 2.95
N ARG A 142 11.66 -3.17 2.64
CA ARG A 142 12.21 -2.05 3.43
C ARG A 142 11.69 -0.68 3.01
N SER A 143 11.07 -0.54 1.83
CA SER A 143 10.38 0.70 1.46
C SER A 143 9.19 1.03 2.38
N TYR A 144 8.73 0.06 3.18
CA TYR A 144 7.76 0.28 4.26
C TYR A 144 8.27 1.19 5.39
N VAL A 145 9.52 1.68 5.34
CA VAL A 145 9.92 2.89 6.09
C VAL A 145 8.97 4.06 5.83
N CYS A 146 8.28 4.13 4.68
CA CYS A 146 7.22 5.12 4.47
C CYS A 146 6.12 5.09 5.54
N LYS A 147 5.91 3.94 6.20
CA LYS A 147 4.92 3.79 7.28
C LYS A 147 5.36 4.46 8.57
N THR A 148 6.65 4.75 8.75
CA THR A 148 7.12 5.46 9.95
C THR A 148 6.74 6.92 9.90
N GLY A 149 6.75 7.55 8.72
CA GLY A 149 6.20 8.89 8.53
C GLY A 149 4.69 8.98 8.83
N LEU A 150 3.92 7.92 8.51
CA LEU A 150 2.50 7.83 8.93
C LEU A 150 2.38 7.64 10.45
N GLY A 151 3.29 6.86 11.05
CA GLY A 151 3.40 6.72 12.50
C GLY A 151 3.64 8.06 13.19
N ASP A 152 4.51 8.90 12.64
CA ASP A 152 4.81 10.23 13.19
C ASP A 152 3.57 11.13 13.20
N VAL A 153 2.79 11.14 12.11
CA VAL A 153 1.52 11.87 12.04
C VAL A 153 0.54 11.37 13.10
N LEU A 154 0.42 10.06 13.27
CA LEU A 154 -0.51 9.46 14.24
C LEU A 154 -0.07 9.69 15.69
N ILE A 155 1.24 9.64 15.97
CA ILE A 155 1.82 10.01 17.28
C ILE A 155 1.51 11.47 17.58
N GLY A 156 1.71 12.37 16.60
CA GLY A 156 1.37 13.78 16.73
C GLY A 156 -0.13 14.01 17.00
N ALA A 157 -1.01 13.29 16.31
CA ALA A 157 -2.45 13.33 16.54
C ALA A 157 -2.83 12.88 17.96
N ALA A 158 -2.24 11.76 18.43
CA ALA A 158 -2.45 11.25 19.79
C ALA A 158 -1.97 12.23 20.87
N ALA A 159 -0.80 12.84 20.68
CA ALA A 159 -0.28 13.86 21.58
C ALA A 159 -1.16 15.12 21.59
N THR A 160 -1.67 15.52 20.42
CA THR A 160 -2.55 16.69 20.27
C THR A 160 -3.88 16.49 20.99
N ILE A 161 -4.54 15.34 20.80
CA ILE A 161 -5.82 15.07 21.47
C ILE A 161 -5.66 14.91 22.99
N ALA A 162 -4.52 14.37 23.46
CA ALA A 162 -4.21 14.36 24.89
C ALA A 162 -4.09 15.78 25.49
N ASP A 163 -3.53 16.73 24.73
CA ASP A 163 -3.46 18.13 25.14
C ASP A 163 -4.84 18.81 25.11
N TYR A 164 -5.65 18.58 24.07
CA TYR A 164 -7.02 19.08 24.00
C TYR A 164 -7.88 18.55 25.15
N ASN A 165 -7.68 17.30 25.56
CA ASN A 165 -8.33 16.69 26.72
C ASN A 165 -7.74 17.17 28.07
N GLY A 166 -6.65 17.95 28.05
CA GLY A 166 -6.03 18.55 29.23
C GLY A 166 -5.24 17.61 30.12
N ILE A 167 -4.85 16.46 29.60
CA ILE A 167 -4.03 15.46 30.30
C ILE A 167 -2.70 15.14 29.57
N PRO A 168 -1.99 16.11 28.94
CA PRO A 168 -0.82 15.80 28.10
C PRO A 168 0.38 15.24 28.88
N LYS A 169 0.39 15.39 30.22
CA LYS A 169 1.54 15.06 31.08
C LYS A 169 1.30 13.88 32.02
N VAL A 170 0.11 13.27 32.01
CA VAL A 170 -0.16 12.10 32.86
C VAL A 170 0.74 10.94 32.43
N SER A 171 1.23 10.16 33.41
CA SER A 171 2.29 9.18 33.21
C SER A 171 1.93 8.14 32.14
N HIS A 172 0.74 7.56 32.22
CA HIS A 172 0.32 6.52 31.28
C HIS A 172 0.13 7.01 29.83
N ILE A 173 -0.16 8.29 29.60
CA ILE A 173 -0.22 8.84 28.22
C ILE A 173 1.19 9.01 27.67
N LYS A 174 2.10 9.60 28.46
CA LYS A 174 3.50 9.76 28.04
C LYS A 174 4.13 8.40 27.72
N ASP A 175 3.88 7.40 28.55
CA ASP A 175 4.41 6.04 28.37
C ASP A 175 3.88 5.41 27.07
N LYS A 176 2.59 5.54 26.78
CA LYS A 176 2.00 5.08 25.50
C LYS A 176 2.60 5.80 24.29
N ILE A 177 2.84 7.12 24.37
CA ILE A 177 3.49 7.88 23.31
C ILE A 177 4.95 7.43 23.10
N ILE A 178 5.66 7.11 24.19
CA ILE A 178 7.02 6.55 24.13
C ILE A 178 6.98 5.19 23.44
N GLU A 179 6.04 4.31 23.79
CA GLU A 179 5.89 3.00 23.16
C GLU A 179 5.57 3.14 21.66
N MET A 180 4.64 4.03 21.29
CA MET A 180 4.35 4.31 19.88
C MET A 180 5.61 4.76 19.13
N THR A 181 6.39 5.67 19.71
CA THR A 181 7.66 6.14 19.15
C THR A 181 8.67 5.00 19.02
N HIS A 182 8.84 4.19 20.07
CA HIS A 182 9.77 3.06 20.09
C HIS A 182 9.47 2.05 18.96
N LEU A 183 8.21 1.66 18.82
CA LEU A 183 7.75 0.73 17.79
C LEU A 183 7.93 1.33 16.38
N ASN A 184 7.68 2.62 16.22
CA ASN A 184 7.86 3.33 14.96
C ASN A 184 9.34 3.36 14.53
N GLU A 185 10.22 3.73 15.45
CA GLU A 185 11.67 3.79 15.22
C GLU A 185 12.29 2.39 15.02
N THR A 186 11.69 1.35 15.59
CA THR A 186 12.14 -0.03 15.36
C THR A 186 11.94 -0.46 13.90
N ILE A 187 10.84 -0.02 13.25
CA ILE A 187 10.65 -0.22 11.80
C ILE A 187 11.68 0.58 11.02
N PHE A 188 11.85 1.86 11.37
CA PHE A 188 12.76 2.77 10.71
C PHE A 188 14.19 2.20 10.70
N ALA A 189 14.69 1.84 11.87
CA ALA A 189 16.02 1.28 12.09
C ALA A 189 16.27 0.03 11.22
N ALA A 190 15.34 -0.93 11.20
CA ALA A 190 15.48 -2.14 10.39
C ALA A 190 15.56 -1.82 8.88
N GLY A 191 14.78 -0.85 8.40
CA GLY A 191 14.77 -0.45 6.99
C GLY A 191 16.03 0.30 6.55
N ILE A 192 16.53 1.23 7.37
CA ILE A 192 17.79 1.93 7.08
C ILE A 192 18.98 0.99 7.20
N ALA A 193 18.99 0.07 8.17
CA ALA A 193 20.05 -0.93 8.32
C ALA A 193 20.14 -1.82 7.07
N SER A 194 19.01 -2.29 6.55
CA SER A 194 18.95 -3.04 5.29
C SER A 194 19.59 -2.24 4.13
N SER A 195 19.27 -0.95 4.04
CA SER A 195 19.80 -0.07 3.00
C SER A 195 21.31 0.18 3.16
N HIS A 196 21.79 0.40 4.39
CA HIS A 196 23.20 0.60 4.71
C HIS A 196 24.06 -0.63 4.43
N GLN A 197 23.50 -1.83 4.59
CA GLN A 197 24.16 -3.11 4.29
C GLN A 197 24.04 -3.52 2.81
N GLY A 198 23.65 -2.59 1.93
CA GLY A 198 23.50 -2.87 0.51
C GLY A 198 24.82 -3.24 -0.17
N HIS A 199 24.72 -4.08 -1.20
CA HIS A 199 25.86 -4.57 -1.98
C HIS A 199 25.61 -4.41 -3.48
N LYS A 200 26.70 -4.27 -4.24
CA LYS A 200 26.66 -4.05 -5.69
C LYS A 200 26.35 -5.36 -6.43
N MET A 201 25.40 -5.30 -7.36
CA MET A 201 25.03 -6.41 -8.25
C MET A 201 25.88 -6.41 -9.53
N LYS A 202 25.79 -7.48 -10.33
CA LYS A 202 26.48 -7.60 -11.62
C LYS A 202 26.20 -6.43 -12.59
N SER A 203 24.96 -5.91 -12.61
CA SER A 203 24.59 -4.76 -13.45
C SER A 203 25.08 -3.40 -12.92
N GLY A 204 25.64 -3.38 -11.70
CA GLY A 204 26.12 -2.18 -11.04
C GLY A 204 25.13 -1.49 -10.11
N VAL A 205 23.84 -1.87 -10.13
CA VAL A 205 22.85 -1.40 -9.14
C VAL A 205 23.18 -1.96 -7.74
N TYR A 206 22.85 -1.23 -6.68
CA TYR A 206 22.99 -1.70 -5.30
C TYR A 206 21.68 -2.29 -4.79
N LEU A 207 21.71 -3.56 -4.39
CA LEU A 207 20.61 -4.25 -3.72
C LEU A 207 20.80 -4.14 -2.20
N ASN A 208 19.74 -3.80 -1.46
CA ASN A 208 19.77 -3.77 0.00
C ASN A 208 19.87 -5.20 0.59
N ASP A 209 20.22 -5.32 1.87
CA ASP A 209 20.28 -6.61 2.54
C ASP A 209 18.87 -7.23 2.65
N ASP A 210 18.68 -8.42 2.06
CA ASP A 210 17.37 -9.07 1.99
C ASP A 210 16.84 -9.48 3.35
N MET A 211 17.70 -10.06 4.21
CA MET A 211 17.30 -10.55 5.53
C MET A 211 16.82 -9.40 6.41
N LEU A 212 17.56 -8.28 6.43
CA LEU A 212 17.14 -7.09 7.16
C LEU A 212 15.86 -6.47 6.58
N ALA A 213 15.65 -6.55 5.26
CA ALA A 213 14.37 -6.16 4.66
C ALA A 213 13.22 -7.07 5.11
N GLN A 214 13.45 -8.37 5.29
CA GLN A 214 12.46 -9.29 5.87
C GLN A 214 12.08 -8.84 7.28
N VAL A 215 13.08 -8.59 8.14
CA VAL A 215 12.87 -8.13 9.52
C VAL A 215 12.06 -6.83 9.53
N CYS A 216 12.43 -5.85 8.69
CA CYS A 216 11.71 -4.60 8.55
C CYS A 216 10.23 -4.83 8.20
N LYS A 217 9.95 -5.57 7.11
CA LYS A 217 8.57 -5.82 6.69
C LYS A 217 7.78 -6.63 7.73
N HIS A 218 8.42 -7.57 8.41
CA HIS A 218 7.74 -8.41 9.40
C HIS A 218 7.34 -7.63 10.66
N ASN A 219 8.15 -6.66 11.09
CA ASN A 219 7.75 -5.70 12.12
C ASN A 219 6.58 -4.82 11.66
N VAL A 220 6.60 -4.38 10.40
CA VAL A 220 5.51 -3.58 9.79
C VAL A 220 4.18 -4.32 9.76
N THR A 221 4.15 -5.66 9.74
CA THR A 221 2.86 -6.40 9.80
C THR A 221 2.23 -6.40 11.20
N ARG A 222 2.95 -5.92 12.22
CA ARG A 222 2.57 -5.99 13.64
C ARG A 222 2.38 -4.60 14.24
N PHE A 223 3.43 -3.79 14.23
CA PHE A 223 3.50 -2.57 15.03
C PHE A 223 2.49 -1.48 14.63
N PRO A 224 2.15 -1.25 13.35
CA PRO A 224 1.12 -0.28 12.99
C PRO A 224 -0.24 -0.56 13.66
N TYR A 225 -0.57 -1.83 13.92
CA TYR A 225 -1.80 -2.18 14.63
C TYR A 225 -1.75 -1.77 16.10
N GLU A 226 -0.63 -1.99 16.78
CA GLU A 226 -0.47 -1.59 18.19
C GLU A 226 -0.41 -0.06 18.33
N ILE A 227 0.32 0.62 17.44
CA ILE A 227 0.36 2.09 17.40
C ILE A 227 -1.07 2.65 17.20
N SER A 228 -1.86 2.06 16.30
CA SER A 228 -3.25 2.46 16.10
C SER A 228 -4.12 2.21 17.33
N ARG A 229 -3.95 1.07 17.99
CA ARG A 229 -4.68 0.73 19.23
C ARG A 229 -4.38 1.75 20.34
N LEU A 230 -3.11 2.12 20.53
CA LEU A 230 -2.68 3.10 21.52
C LEU A 230 -3.21 4.51 21.20
N ALA A 231 -3.24 4.90 19.93
CA ALA A 231 -3.81 6.19 19.52
C ALA A 231 -5.31 6.28 19.87
N GLN A 232 -6.08 5.21 19.65
CA GLN A 232 -7.51 5.17 20.02
C GLN A 232 -7.73 5.25 21.54
N ASP A 233 -6.90 4.56 22.32
CA ASP A 233 -6.91 4.61 23.77
C ASP A 233 -6.66 6.05 24.30
N ILE A 234 -5.67 6.74 23.73
CA ILE A 234 -5.35 8.13 24.09
C ILE A 234 -6.47 9.10 23.65
N ALA A 235 -7.07 8.89 22.48
CA ALA A 235 -8.12 9.76 21.95
C ALA A 235 -9.43 9.68 22.75
N GLY A 236 -9.77 8.50 23.26
CA GLY A 236 -11.03 8.24 23.95
C GLY A 236 -12.20 7.99 22.99
N GLY A 237 -13.39 7.75 23.55
CA GLY A 237 -14.55 7.24 22.80
C GLY A 237 -15.09 8.15 21.70
N LEU A 238 -14.82 9.47 21.77
CA LEU A 238 -15.35 10.43 20.79
C LEU A 238 -14.76 10.21 19.39
N VAL A 239 -13.61 9.56 19.26
CA VAL A 239 -12.98 9.24 17.97
C VAL A 239 -13.88 8.38 17.06
N VAL A 240 -14.88 7.69 17.63
CA VAL A 240 -15.88 6.89 16.88
C VAL A 240 -17.33 7.31 17.12
N THR A 241 -17.57 8.36 17.91
CA THR A 241 -18.93 8.85 18.21
C THR A 241 -19.12 10.35 17.96
N LEU A 242 -18.15 11.02 17.34
CA LEU A 242 -18.27 12.42 16.94
C LEU A 242 -19.45 12.59 15.96
N PRO A 243 -20.38 13.54 16.21
CA PRO A 243 -21.43 13.89 15.26
C PRO A 243 -20.87 14.46 13.96
N SER A 244 -21.66 14.42 12.89
CA SER A 244 -21.20 14.87 11.56
C SER A 244 -20.87 16.36 11.53
N GLU A 245 -20.05 16.76 10.57
CA GLU A 245 -19.78 18.16 10.29
C GLU A 245 -21.07 18.94 9.97
N LYS A 246 -22.05 18.28 9.32
CA LYS A 246 -23.37 18.87 9.05
C LYS A 246 -24.09 19.23 10.35
N ASP A 247 -24.08 18.34 11.34
CA ASP A 247 -24.64 18.62 12.67
C ASP A 247 -23.86 19.73 13.39
N PHE A 248 -22.54 19.75 13.23
CA PHE A 248 -21.67 20.78 13.81
C PHE A 248 -21.93 22.20 13.23
N ARG A 249 -22.38 22.25 11.97
CA ARG A 249 -22.78 23.47 11.25
C ARG A 249 -24.28 23.80 11.38
N HIS A 250 -25.12 22.87 11.87
CA HIS A 250 -26.56 23.09 12.02
C HIS A 250 -26.86 24.24 13.02
N PRO A 251 -27.82 25.14 12.73
CA PRO A 251 -28.10 26.30 13.58
C PRO A 251 -28.55 25.95 15.01
N GLU A 252 -29.20 24.79 15.20
CA GLU A 252 -29.66 24.34 16.52
C GLU A 252 -28.65 23.39 17.21
N ALA A 253 -28.10 22.42 16.48
CA ALA A 253 -27.22 21.40 17.05
C ALA A 253 -25.79 21.93 17.20
N GLY A 254 -25.32 22.75 16.26
CA GLY A 254 -23.98 23.31 16.26
C GLY A 254 -23.63 24.08 17.54
N PRO A 255 -24.47 25.00 18.05
CA PRO A 255 -24.22 25.65 19.34
C PRO A 255 -24.18 24.68 20.53
N LEU A 256 -24.98 23.61 20.51
CA LEU A 256 -24.97 22.58 21.55
C LEU A 256 -23.66 21.78 21.50
N LEU A 257 -23.23 21.36 20.33
CA LEU A 257 -21.98 20.61 20.13
C LEU A 257 -20.76 21.45 20.56
N LYS A 258 -20.71 22.73 20.14
CA LYS A 258 -19.66 23.67 20.57
C LYS A 258 -19.63 23.89 22.09
N LYS A 259 -20.75 23.71 22.78
CA LYS A 259 -20.85 23.82 24.25
C LYS A 259 -20.42 22.54 24.97
N TYR A 260 -20.84 21.37 24.49
CA TYR A 260 -20.67 20.10 25.20
C TYR A 260 -19.42 19.31 24.79
N LEU A 261 -18.84 19.56 23.62
CA LEU A 261 -17.62 18.89 23.13
C LEU A 261 -16.37 19.76 23.35
N VAL A 262 -16.36 20.62 24.36
CA VAL A 262 -15.21 21.45 24.70
C VAL A 262 -14.11 20.63 25.37
N GLY A 263 -12.86 20.89 25.00
CA GLY A 263 -11.68 20.41 25.71
C GLY A 263 -11.33 21.30 26.91
N ARG A 264 -10.05 21.25 27.34
CA ARG A 264 -9.57 22.14 28.41
C ARG A 264 -9.64 23.62 28.00
N LYS A 265 -9.76 24.49 28.99
CA LYS A 265 -9.59 25.94 28.81
C LYS A 265 -8.10 26.27 28.67
N GLY A 266 -7.69 26.94 27.61
CA GLY A 266 -6.34 27.48 27.47
C GLY A 266 -5.93 27.73 26.03
#